data_AF-A0A351SBH8-F1
#
_entry.id   AF-A0A351SBH8-F1
#
_cell.length_a   1.000
_cell.length_b   1.000
_cell.length_c   1.000
_cell.angle_alpha   90.00
_cell.angle_beta   90.00
_cell.angle_gamma   90.00
#
_symmetry.space_group_name_H-M   'P 1'
#
loop_
_entity.id
_entity.type
_entity.pdbx_description
1 polymer ?
#
loop_
_entity_poly.entity_id
_entity_poly.type
_entity_poly.pdbx_seq_one_letter_code
_entity_poly.pdbx_strand_id
1 'polypeptide(L)' 'KLLRVLQESEFERVGGNKTIKVNVRIVTATNRDLEAEVEADNFREDLY' A
#
# COMPACT_ATOMS: atom_id res chain seq x y z
N LYS A 1 6.67 -0.10 0.89
CA LYS A 1 6.24 -0.55 2.25
C LYS A 1 4.76 -0.93 2.30
N LEU A 2 3.85 -0.19 1.66
CA LEU A 2 2.41 -0.51 1.61
C LEU A 2 2.11 -1.91 1.01
N LEU A 3 2.84 -2.29 -0.04
CA LEU A 3 2.68 -3.60 -0.70
C LEU A 3 2.88 -4.79 0.25
N ARG A 4 3.85 -4.68 1.15
CA ARG A 4 4.15 -5.72 2.15
C ARG A 4 3.03 -5.88 3.18
N VAL A 5 2.37 -4.77 3.53
CA VAL A 5 1.19 -4.79 4.41
C VAL A 5 0.00 -5.43 3.72
N LEU A 6 -0.19 -5.14 2.42
CA LEU A 6 -1.27 -5.70 1.61
C LEU A 6 -1.08 -7.20 1.32
N GLN A 7 0.15 -7.62 1.04
CA GLN A 7 0.46 -9.00 0.64
C GLN A 7 0.74 -9.92 1.83
N GLU A 8 1.50 -9.47 2.83
CA GLU A 8 1.96 -10.31 3.96
C GLU A 8 1.20 -10.03 5.26
N SER A 9 0.30 -9.03 5.30
CA SER A 9 -0.41 -8.61 6.53
C SER A 9 0.56 -8.26 7.67
N GLU A 10 1.74 -7.76 7.31
CA GLU A 10 2.84 -7.51 8.23
C GLU A 10 3.47 -6.13 7.98
N PHE A 11 3.90 -5.46 9.05
CA PHE A 11 4.70 -4.23 8.93
C PHE A 11 5.75 -4.10 10.02
N GLU A 12 6.72 -3.23 9.75
CA GLU A 12 7.77 -2.84 10.69
C GLU A 12 7.63 -1.35 11.01
N ARG A 13 7.87 -0.98 12.27
CA ARG A 13 7.90 0.44 12.67
C ARG A 13 9.14 1.10 12.05
N VAL A 14 9.02 2.35 11.63
CA VAL A 14 10.18 3.10 11.11
C VAL A 14 11.25 3.19 12.21
N GLY A 15 12.44 2.64 11.93
CA GLY A 15 13.56 2.57 12.88
C GLY A 15 13.57 1.35 13.81
N GLY A 16 12.65 0.39 13.64
CA GLY A 16 12.65 -0.89 14.39
C GLY A 16 12.71 -2.09 13.46
N ASN A 17 13.35 -3.18 13.91
CA ASN A 17 13.52 -4.43 13.15
C ASN A 17 12.48 -5.50 13.55
N LYS A 18 11.43 -5.13 14.29
CA LYS A 18 10.41 -6.08 14.75
C LYS A 18 9.23 -6.06 13.78
N THR A 19 8.99 -7.20 13.15
CA THR A 19 7.83 -7.44 12.30
C THR A 19 6.57 -7.68 13.15
N ILE A 20 5.46 -7.05 12.77
CA ILE A 20 4.18 -7.12 13.49
C ILE A 20 3.12 -7.62 12.50
N LYS A 21 2.52 -8.79 12.80
CA LYS A 21 1.36 -9.33 12.10
C LYS A 21 0.09 -8.57 12.48
N VAL A 22 -0.70 -8.15 11.50
CA VAL A 22 -1.95 -7.43 11.71
C VAL A 22 -3.02 -7.89 10.72
N ASN A 23 -4.25 -8.04 11.21
CA ASN A 23 -5.41 -8.25 10.35
C ASN A 23 -6.12 -6.89 10.17
N VAL A 24 -5.94 -6.27 9.00
CA VAL A 24 -6.45 -4.93 8.71
C VAL A 24 -7.30 -4.94 7.45
N ARG A 25 -8.42 -4.22 7.50
CA ARG A 25 -9.23 -3.90 6.31
C ARG A 25 -8.83 -2.53 5.80
N ILE A 26 -8.39 -2.47 4.54
CA ILE A 26 -8.04 -1.21 3.88
C ILE A 26 -9.22 -0.79 3.00
N VAL A 27 -9.62 0.48 3.12
CA VAL A 27 -10.62 1.11 2.26
C VAL A 27 -10.00 2.39 1.73
N THR A 28 -9.84 2.46 0.40
CA THR A 28 -9.28 3.62 -0.30
C THR A 28 -10.38 4.35 -1.05
N ALA A 29 -10.27 5.67 -1.12
CA ALA A 29 -11.09 6.52 -1.95
C ALA A 29 -10.20 7.66 -2.45
N THR A 30 -10.24 7.93 -3.75
CA THR A 30 -9.52 9.04 -4.38
C THR A 30 -10.46 9.76 -5.32
N ASN A 31 -10.31 11.09 -5.41
CA ASN A 31 -11.04 11.92 -6.35
C ASN A 31 -10.33 12.07 -7.70
N ARG A 32 -9.18 11.41 -7.86
CA ARG A 32 -8.38 11.38 -9.09
C ARG A 32 -8.64 10.10 -9.85
N ASP A 33 -8.50 10.17 -11.17
CA ASP A 33 -8.53 9.00 -12.03
C ASP A 33 -7.25 8.19 -11.84
N LEU A 34 -7.38 7.01 -11.23
CA LEU A 34 -6.24 6.14 -10.95
C LEU A 34 -5.64 5.57 -12.22
N GLU A 35 -6.44 5.26 -13.23
CA GLU A 35 -5.96 4.67 -14.49
C GLU A 35 -5.04 5.66 -15.21
N ALA A 36 -5.44 6.93 -15.27
CA ALA A 36 -4.61 8.00 -15.83
C ALA A 36 -3.33 8.26 -15.01
N GLU A 37 -3.38 8.14 -13.68
CA GLU A 37 -2.19 8.34 -12.82
C GLU A 37 -1.22 7.15 -12.88
N VAL A 38 -1.72 5.93 -13.16
CA VAL A 38 -0.90 4.75 -13.44
C VAL A 38 -0.19 4.89 -14.78
N GLU A 39 -0.91 5.30 -15.83
CA GLU A 39 -0.30 5.57 -17.15
C GLU A 39 0.75 6.70 -17.09
N ALA A 40 0.54 7.68 -16.21
CA ALA A 40 1.47 8.78 -15.99
C ALA A 40 2.67 8.43 -15.08
N ASP A 41 2.82 7.17 -14.65
CA ASP A 41 3.87 6.67 -13.75
C ASP A 41 3.91 7.37 -12.38
N ASN A 42 2.83 8.07 -12.01
CA ASN A 42 2.67 8.76 -10.73
C ASN A 42 2.06 7.86 -9.65
N PHE A 43 1.35 6.82 -10.07
CA PHE A 43 0.76 5.82 -9.20
C PHE A 43 1.23 4.43 -9.60
N ARG A 44 1.60 3.60 -8.63
CA ARG A 44 2.08 2.25 -8.94
C ARG A 44 0.90 1.33 -9.24
N GLU A 45 0.99 0.65 -10.38
CA GLU A 45 0.01 -0.35 -10.84
C GLU A 45 -0.20 -1.48 -9.82
N ASP A 46 0.83 -1.81 -9.03
CA ASP A 46 0.75 -2.80 -7.94
C ASP A 46 -0.19 -2.41 -6.78
N LEU A 47 -0.68 -1.16 -6.78
CA LEU A 47 -1.61 -0.61 -5.81
C LEU A 47 -2.99 -0.25 -6.41
N TYR A 48 -3.20 -0.45 -7.72
CA TYR A 48 -4.51 -0.33 -8.40
C TYR A 48 -5.29 -1.63 -8.26
#